data_AF-A0A9P6QWS2-F1
#
_entry.id   AF-A0A9P6QWS2-F1
#
_cell.length_a   1.000
_cell.length_b   1.000
_cell.length_c   1.000
_cell.angle_alpha   90.00
_cell.angle_beta   90.00
_cell.angle_gamma   90.00
#
_symmetry.space_group_name_H-M   'P 1'
#
loop_
_entity.id
_entity.type
_entity.pdbx_description
1 polymer ?
#
loop_
_entity_poly.entity_id
_entity_poly.type
_entity_poly.pdbx_seq_one_letter_code
_entity_poly.pdbx_strand_id
1 'polypeptide(L)'
;MTFTTKDDVICWGVVKYLDIQNSAAYSREQRSDWGEGATEAMCNEVRDFLIPDGDGSLTLGDLIDGTPRNQMTKVMLEEKVFDTWHHDRTVLIHPAGNEGAVMGFHDVVTLANWINVLPRSATVEDIESMFKAYKEERLPFVQEAATHSKSLSQDMKTAMSRFVTKHMPSWLWRVVNSKMVSYRPQASFLPFVKDNGTVAPANQRSYHETRKILEARSRTATATPV
;
A
#
# COMPACT_ATOMS: atom_id res chain seq x y z
N MET A 1 5.63 15.28 -8.63
CA MET A 1 6.15 15.13 -7.26
C MET A 1 7.61 14.72 -7.38
N THR A 2 8.49 15.29 -6.57
CA THR A 2 9.91 14.93 -6.49
C THR A 2 10.28 14.74 -5.01
N PHE A 3 11.16 13.80 -4.72
CA PHE A 3 11.75 13.62 -3.39
C PHE A 3 13.16 13.04 -3.53
N THR A 4 14.06 13.44 -2.64
CA THR A 4 15.46 13.01 -2.67
C THR A 4 15.70 11.95 -1.60
N THR A 5 16.46 10.91 -1.95
CA THR A 5 16.90 9.88 -1.01
C THR A 5 18.21 10.28 -0.34
N LYS A 6 18.63 9.52 0.68
CA LYS A 6 19.90 9.75 1.40
C LYS A 6 21.16 9.58 0.53
N ASP A 7 21.04 8.91 -0.62
CA ASP A 7 22.15 8.57 -1.50
C ASP A 7 22.18 9.54 -2.72
N ASP A 8 21.68 10.77 -2.53
CA ASP A 8 21.57 11.81 -3.55
C ASP A 8 20.79 11.39 -4.82
N VAL A 9 19.93 10.36 -4.72
CA VAL A 9 19.04 9.94 -5.80
C VAL A 9 17.74 10.74 -5.75
N ILE A 10 17.37 11.35 -6.87
CA ILE A 10 16.07 12.01 -7.05
C ILE A 10 15.06 10.96 -7.51
N CYS A 11 14.03 10.75 -6.71
CA CYS A 11 12.82 10.04 -7.12
C CYS A 11 11.77 11.06 -7.56
N TRP A 12 11.03 10.74 -8.61
CA TRP A 12 10.01 11.61 -9.13
C TRP A 12 8.81 10.79 -9.62
N GLY A 13 7.65 11.44 -9.65
CA GLY A 13 6.40 10.85 -10.07
C GLY A 13 5.45 11.88 -10.65
N VAL A 14 4.74 11.48 -11.71
CA VAL A 14 3.76 12.30 -12.42
C VAL A 14 2.42 11.61 -12.38
N VAL A 15 1.38 12.38 -12.05
CA VAL A 15 0.00 11.93 -12.17
C VAL A 15 -0.66 12.73 -13.27
N LYS A 16 -0.88 12.10 -14.42
CA LYS A 16 -1.66 12.64 -15.53
C LYS A 16 -3.08 12.10 -15.42
N TYR A 17 -4.04 12.99 -15.23
CA TYR A 17 -5.45 12.64 -15.28
C TYR A 17 -5.90 12.57 -16.74
N LEU A 18 -6.57 11.47 -17.11
CA LEU A 18 -7.21 11.35 -18.41
C LEU A 18 -8.58 12.02 -18.33
N ASP A 19 -8.90 12.89 -19.27
CA ASP A 19 -10.24 13.46 -19.35
C ASP A 19 -11.27 12.42 -19.82
N ILE A 20 -12.55 12.69 -19.58
CA ILE A 20 -13.65 11.76 -19.90
C ILE A 20 -13.68 11.40 -21.40
N GLN A 21 -13.35 12.33 -22.30
CA GLN A 21 -13.39 12.11 -23.75
C GLN A 21 -12.22 11.22 -24.21
N ASN A 22 -11.04 11.47 -23.67
CA ASN A 22 -9.82 10.71 -23.88
C ASN A 22 -9.90 9.33 -23.23
N SER A 23 -10.61 9.18 -22.10
CA SER A 23 -10.77 7.87 -21.43
C SER A 23 -11.49 6.84 -22.31
N ALA A 24 -12.47 7.28 -23.11
CA ALA A 24 -13.21 6.42 -24.03
C ALA A 24 -12.38 6.09 -25.29
N ALA A 25 -11.64 7.06 -25.83
CA ALA A 25 -10.76 6.90 -26.99
C ALA A 25 -9.53 6.01 -26.68
N TYR A 26 -8.94 6.17 -25.48
CA TYR A 26 -7.81 5.38 -24.99
C TYR A 26 -8.11 3.87 -25.00
N SER A 27 -9.35 3.46 -24.74
CA SER A 27 -9.74 2.05 -24.61
C SER A 27 -9.67 1.22 -25.90
N ARG A 28 -9.69 1.85 -27.08
CA ARG A 28 -9.74 1.13 -28.38
C ARG A 28 -8.44 1.13 -29.15
N GLU A 29 -7.65 2.19 -29.07
CA GLU A 29 -6.51 2.41 -29.97
C GLU A 29 -5.16 1.99 -29.36
N GLN A 30 -5.07 1.85 -28.03
CA GLN A 30 -3.84 1.44 -27.33
C GLN A 30 -3.80 -0.06 -26.93
N ARG A 31 -4.37 -0.96 -27.73
CA ARG A 31 -4.16 -2.41 -27.54
C ARG A 31 -2.69 -2.85 -27.66
N SER A 32 -1.76 -1.96 -28.05
CA SER A 32 -0.32 -2.14 -27.93
C SER A 32 0.26 -1.68 -26.59
N ASP A 33 -0.57 -1.51 -25.54
CA ASP A 33 -0.15 -1.11 -24.19
C ASP A 33 0.94 -1.99 -23.56
N TRP A 34 1.13 -3.19 -24.10
CA TRP A 34 2.13 -4.18 -23.72
C TRP A 34 3.26 -4.33 -24.74
N GLY A 35 3.37 -3.39 -25.70
CA GLY A 35 4.33 -3.43 -26.80
C GLY A 35 5.66 -2.74 -26.51
N GLU A 36 6.66 -3.07 -27.32
CA GLU A 36 7.93 -2.35 -27.36
C GLU A 36 7.67 -0.85 -27.65
N GLY A 37 8.27 0.03 -26.84
CA GLY A 37 8.08 1.49 -26.96
C GLY A 37 6.91 2.07 -26.13
N ALA A 38 6.08 1.26 -25.46
CA ALA A 38 4.98 1.78 -24.64
C ALA A 38 5.48 2.66 -23.46
N THR A 39 6.60 2.29 -22.84
CA THR A 39 7.26 3.11 -21.82
C THR A 39 7.75 4.45 -22.39
N GLU A 40 8.33 4.43 -23.60
CA GLU A 40 8.86 5.63 -24.24
C GLU A 40 7.75 6.60 -24.66
N ALA A 41 6.66 6.08 -25.23
CA ALA A 41 5.49 6.88 -25.56
C ALA A 41 4.92 7.60 -24.32
N MET A 42 4.77 6.87 -23.21
CA MET A 42 4.30 7.46 -21.94
C MET A 42 5.28 8.50 -21.39
N CYS A 43 6.59 8.25 -21.47
CA CYS A 43 7.60 9.24 -21.09
C CYS A 43 7.46 10.50 -21.93
N ASN A 44 7.37 10.37 -23.26
CA ASN A 44 7.26 11.48 -24.22
C ASN A 44 6.07 12.41 -23.95
N GLU A 45 4.96 11.87 -23.44
CA GLU A 45 3.77 12.67 -23.12
C GLU A 45 3.97 13.68 -21.96
N VAL A 46 4.97 13.47 -21.10
CA VAL A 46 5.20 14.31 -19.91
C VAL A 46 6.55 15.01 -19.92
N ARG A 47 7.38 14.83 -20.97
CA ARG A 47 8.76 15.36 -21.03
C ARG A 47 8.81 16.87 -20.82
N ASP A 48 7.90 17.60 -21.45
CA ASP A 48 7.92 19.06 -21.43
C ASP A 48 7.37 19.66 -20.12
N PHE A 49 6.97 18.82 -19.15
CA PHE A 49 6.48 19.33 -17.87
C PHE A 49 7.64 19.92 -17.08
N LEU A 50 7.51 21.18 -16.69
CA LEU A 50 8.47 21.86 -15.83
C LEU A 50 8.50 21.22 -14.45
N ILE A 51 9.71 21.07 -13.90
CA ILE A 51 9.90 20.64 -12.51
C ILE A 51 9.55 21.83 -11.60
N PRO A 52 8.59 21.69 -10.67
CA PRO A 52 8.26 22.74 -9.72
C PRO A 52 9.47 23.14 -8.88
N ASP A 53 9.53 24.42 -8.48
CA ASP A 53 10.55 24.99 -7.59
C ASP A 53 12.00 25.04 -8.16
N GLY A 54 12.16 24.84 -9.47
CA GLY A 54 13.42 25.08 -10.20
C GLY A 54 13.54 26.51 -10.78
N ASP A 55 14.60 26.76 -11.56
CA ASP A 55 14.82 28.02 -12.31
C ASP A 55 13.97 28.16 -13.58
N GLY A 56 13.03 27.22 -13.78
CA GLY A 56 12.17 27.13 -14.96
C GLY A 56 12.87 26.57 -16.20
N SER A 57 14.15 26.19 -16.11
CA SER A 57 14.88 25.56 -17.23
C SER A 57 14.78 24.04 -17.23
N LEU A 58 14.60 23.43 -16.06
CA LEU A 58 14.55 21.98 -15.89
C LEU A 58 13.16 21.40 -16.14
N THR A 59 13.14 20.33 -16.93
CA THR A 59 11.95 19.59 -17.34
C THR A 59 11.99 18.14 -16.84
N LEU A 60 10.87 17.44 -16.88
CA LEU A 60 10.86 16.00 -16.65
C LEU A 60 11.62 15.23 -17.73
N GLY A 61 11.75 15.80 -18.94
CA GLY A 61 12.59 15.27 -20.01
C GLY A 61 14.03 15.07 -19.57
N ASP A 62 14.58 16.01 -18.80
CA ASP A 62 15.94 15.94 -18.27
C ASP A 62 16.11 14.78 -17.28
N LEU A 63 15.10 14.55 -16.43
CA LEU A 63 15.09 13.40 -15.51
C LEU A 63 14.91 12.07 -16.24
N ILE A 64 14.06 12.04 -17.28
CA ILE A 64 13.82 10.86 -18.10
C ILE A 64 15.10 10.47 -18.85
N ASP A 65 15.82 11.44 -19.43
CA ASP A 65 17.07 11.17 -20.16
C ASP A 65 18.21 10.73 -19.24
N GLY A 66 18.23 11.21 -18.00
CA GLY A 66 19.14 10.74 -16.96
C GLY A 66 18.80 9.35 -16.40
N THR A 67 17.60 8.82 -16.65
CA THR A 67 17.17 7.52 -16.12
C THR A 67 17.64 6.38 -17.02
N PRO A 68 18.36 5.35 -16.51
CA PRO A 68 18.77 4.20 -17.30
C PRO A 68 17.58 3.50 -17.96
N ARG A 69 17.66 3.25 -19.28
CA ARG A 69 16.56 2.71 -20.09
C ARG A 69 16.07 1.33 -19.59
N ASN A 70 16.98 0.51 -19.07
CA ASN A 70 16.68 -0.79 -18.48
C ASN A 70 15.97 -0.71 -17.10
N GLN A 71 15.80 0.48 -16.54
CA GLN A 71 15.09 0.72 -15.27
C GLN A 71 13.73 1.40 -15.47
N MET A 72 13.35 1.72 -16.71
CA MET A 72 12.04 2.31 -17.00
C MET A 72 11.04 1.22 -17.37
N THR A 73 9.94 1.13 -16.63
CA THR A 73 8.88 0.14 -16.85
C THR A 73 7.53 0.82 -16.85
N LYS A 74 6.70 0.56 -17.86
CA LYS A 74 5.28 0.91 -17.85
C LYS A 74 4.52 -0.15 -17.05
N VAL A 75 3.77 0.27 -16.04
CA VAL A 75 2.93 -0.61 -15.23
C VAL A 75 1.49 -0.16 -15.36
N MET A 76 0.61 -1.07 -15.78
CA MET A 76 -0.83 -0.87 -15.77
C MET A 76 -1.41 -1.58 -14.55
N LEU A 77 -2.13 -0.84 -13.72
CA LEU A 77 -2.73 -1.36 -12.50
C LEU A 77 -4.23 -1.50 -12.70
N GLU A 78 -4.73 -2.72 -12.55
CA GLU A 78 -6.16 -3.00 -12.41
C GLU A 78 -6.42 -3.42 -10.97
N GLU A 79 -7.16 -2.60 -10.23
CA GLU A 79 -7.49 -2.91 -8.84
C GLU A 79 -8.73 -3.78 -8.75
N LYS A 80 -8.55 -5.01 -8.24
CA LYS A 80 -9.63 -5.94 -7.92
C LYS A 80 -9.55 -6.33 -6.44
N VAL A 81 -10.68 -6.21 -5.75
CA VAL A 81 -10.88 -6.77 -4.41
C VAL A 81 -11.75 -8.01 -4.58
N PHE A 82 -11.22 -9.16 -4.21
CA PHE A 82 -11.95 -10.43 -4.29
C PHE A 82 -12.78 -10.65 -3.03
N ASP A 83 -13.96 -11.27 -3.18
CA ASP A 83 -14.78 -11.66 -2.03
C ASP A 83 -14.20 -12.91 -1.33
N THR A 84 -13.64 -13.85 -2.08
CA THR A 84 -13.05 -15.07 -1.54
C THR A 84 -11.55 -14.88 -1.32
N TRP A 85 -11.10 -14.97 -0.07
CA TRP A 85 -9.69 -14.75 0.31
C TRP A 85 -8.95 -16.03 0.64
N HIS A 86 -9.65 -17.13 0.87
CA HIS A 86 -9.02 -18.40 1.22
C HIS A 86 -9.85 -19.58 0.74
N HIS A 87 -9.17 -20.71 0.59
CA HIS A 87 -9.78 -22.01 0.33
C HIS A 87 -8.85 -23.09 0.87
N ASP A 88 -9.37 -23.98 1.72
CA ASP A 88 -8.61 -24.99 2.45
C ASP A 88 -7.38 -24.38 3.16
N ARG A 89 -6.18 -24.70 2.66
CA ARG A 89 -4.89 -24.28 3.23
C ARG A 89 -4.23 -23.13 2.47
N THR A 90 -4.95 -22.53 1.52
CA THR A 90 -4.46 -21.45 0.68
C THR A 90 -5.16 -20.16 1.04
N VAL A 91 -4.39 -19.07 1.12
CA VAL A 91 -4.89 -17.72 1.40
C VAL A 91 -4.28 -16.72 0.42
N LEU A 92 -5.08 -15.74 0.01
CA LEU A 92 -4.68 -14.61 -0.80
C LEU A 92 -4.21 -13.46 0.10
N ILE A 93 -3.12 -12.83 -0.29
CA ILE A 93 -2.62 -11.58 0.30
C ILE A 93 -2.97 -10.47 -0.67
N HIS A 94 -3.52 -9.36 -0.17
CA HIS A 94 -4.09 -8.30 -1.00
C HIS A 94 -3.25 -7.01 -0.95
N PRO A 95 -2.28 -6.86 -1.87
CA PRO A 95 -1.67 -5.55 -2.12
C PRO A 95 -2.70 -4.68 -2.84
N ALA A 96 -3.38 -3.79 -2.11
CA ALA A 96 -4.45 -2.95 -2.65
C ALA A 96 -4.11 -1.46 -2.59
N GLY A 97 -4.55 -0.71 -3.60
CA GLY A 97 -4.40 0.73 -3.66
C GLY A 97 -2.97 1.20 -3.92
N ASN A 98 -2.78 2.52 -3.80
CA ASN A 98 -1.46 3.17 -3.77
C ASN A 98 -0.62 2.82 -2.52
N GLU A 99 -1.11 1.92 -1.67
CA GLU A 99 -0.47 1.46 -0.43
C GLU A 99 -0.13 -0.03 -0.48
N GLY A 100 -0.09 -0.63 -1.69
CA GLY A 100 -0.01 -2.08 -1.87
C GLY A 100 1.10 -2.78 -1.08
N ALA A 101 2.30 -2.20 -1.00
CA ALA A 101 3.39 -2.76 -0.21
C ALA A 101 3.10 -2.74 1.31
N VAL A 102 2.62 -1.61 1.82
CA VAL A 102 2.27 -1.46 3.25
C VAL A 102 1.13 -2.42 3.60
N MET A 103 0.10 -2.48 2.77
CA MET A 103 -1.03 -3.39 2.93
C MET A 103 -0.61 -4.86 2.90
N GLY A 104 0.32 -5.22 2.01
CA GLY A 104 0.92 -6.55 1.97
C GLY A 104 1.67 -6.90 3.25
N PHE A 105 2.46 -5.97 3.81
CA PHE A 105 3.13 -6.20 5.10
C PHE A 105 2.14 -6.41 6.24
N HIS A 106 1.07 -5.61 6.30
CA HIS A 106 0.02 -5.80 7.29
C HIS A 106 -0.64 -7.18 7.18
N ASP A 107 -0.95 -7.60 5.97
CA ASP A 107 -1.55 -8.91 5.72
C ASP A 107 -0.64 -10.04 6.20
N VAL A 108 0.64 -10.00 5.83
CA VAL A 108 1.64 -11.01 6.22
C VAL A 108 1.81 -11.05 7.73
N VAL A 109 1.91 -9.91 8.41
CA VAL A 109 2.09 -9.88 9.87
C VAL A 109 0.83 -10.38 10.59
N THR A 110 -0.36 -9.95 10.15
CA THR A 110 -1.62 -10.45 10.72
C THR A 110 -1.75 -11.96 10.53
N LEU A 111 -1.42 -12.50 9.34
CA LEU A 111 -1.39 -13.95 9.10
C LEU A 111 -0.36 -14.65 9.98
N ALA A 112 0.87 -14.13 10.09
CA ALA A 112 1.92 -14.72 10.91
C ALA A 112 1.52 -14.81 12.40
N ASN A 113 0.86 -13.77 12.92
CA ASN A 113 0.33 -13.76 14.29
C ASN A 113 -0.65 -14.91 14.51
N TRP A 114 -1.57 -15.08 13.57
CA TRP A 114 -2.61 -16.09 13.65
C TRP A 114 -2.09 -17.52 13.44
N ILE A 115 -1.20 -17.73 12.46
CA ILE A 115 -0.55 -19.02 12.19
C ILE A 115 0.21 -19.50 13.43
N ASN A 116 0.90 -18.58 14.12
CA ASN A 116 1.71 -18.93 15.27
C ASN A 116 0.91 -19.41 16.49
N VAL A 117 -0.39 -19.10 16.56
CA VAL A 117 -1.28 -19.59 17.63
C VAL A 117 -2.10 -20.81 17.25
N LEU A 118 -1.94 -21.35 16.04
CA LEU A 118 -2.58 -22.62 15.68
C LEU A 118 -2.13 -23.76 16.61
N PRO A 119 -2.98 -24.78 16.82
CA PRO A 119 -2.57 -26.03 17.45
C PRO A 119 -1.46 -26.71 16.65
N ARG A 120 -0.60 -27.51 17.31
CA ARG A 120 0.44 -28.30 16.62
C ARG A 120 -0.15 -29.29 15.60
N SER A 121 -1.33 -29.79 15.90
CA SER A 121 -2.12 -30.68 15.04
C SER A 121 -3.33 -29.95 14.48
N ALA A 122 -3.12 -28.77 13.89
CA ALA A 122 -4.20 -27.95 13.33
C ALA A 122 -4.96 -28.71 12.24
N THR A 123 -6.29 -28.74 12.35
CA THR A 123 -7.16 -29.29 11.32
C THR A 123 -7.38 -28.28 10.20
N VAL A 124 -8.09 -28.68 9.13
CA VAL A 124 -8.46 -27.74 8.06
C VAL A 124 -9.43 -26.68 8.62
N GLU A 125 -10.34 -27.08 9.50
CA GLU A 125 -11.31 -26.19 10.15
C GLU A 125 -10.62 -25.15 11.03
N ASP A 126 -9.55 -25.52 11.76
CA ASP A 126 -8.74 -24.57 12.53
C ASP A 126 -8.10 -23.51 11.62
N ILE A 127 -7.56 -23.95 10.48
CA ILE A 127 -6.93 -23.08 9.49
C ILE A 127 -7.96 -22.16 8.83
N GLU A 128 -9.13 -22.67 8.45
CA GLU A 128 -10.19 -21.86 7.86
C GLU A 128 -10.77 -20.85 8.85
N SER A 129 -10.95 -21.24 10.12
CA SER A 129 -11.38 -20.33 11.18
C SER A 129 -10.39 -19.18 11.35
N MET A 130 -9.10 -19.50 11.31
CA MET A 130 -8.02 -18.54 11.36
C MET A 130 -8.00 -17.60 10.14
N PHE A 131 -8.19 -18.12 8.92
CA PHE A 131 -8.29 -17.28 7.73
C PHE A 131 -9.52 -16.37 7.73
N LYS A 132 -10.64 -16.80 8.32
CA LYS A 132 -11.81 -15.93 8.54
C LYS A 132 -11.45 -14.77 9.46
N ALA A 133 -10.76 -15.02 10.57
CA ALA A 133 -10.30 -13.97 11.49
C ALA A 133 -9.33 -12.98 10.81
N TYR A 134 -8.41 -13.48 9.98
CA TYR A 134 -7.54 -12.64 9.14
C TYR A 134 -8.36 -11.75 8.19
N LYS A 135 -9.28 -12.34 7.43
CA LYS A 135 -10.12 -11.59 6.48
C LYS A 135 -10.97 -10.53 7.19
N GLU A 136 -11.60 -10.87 8.30
CA GLU A 136 -12.41 -9.92 9.10
C GLU A 136 -11.59 -8.70 9.55
N GLU A 137 -10.33 -8.91 9.96
CA GLU A 137 -9.44 -7.83 10.36
C GLU A 137 -8.99 -6.98 9.17
N ARG A 138 -8.71 -7.58 8.01
CA ARG A 138 -8.00 -6.92 6.91
C ARG A 138 -8.90 -6.39 5.79
N LEU A 139 -10.06 -7.01 5.57
CA LEU A 139 -10.97 -6.63 4.49
C LEU A 139 -11.40 -5.14 4.55
N PRO A 140 -11.76 -4.55 5.71
CA PRO A 140 -12.18 -3.15 5.75
C PRO A 140 -11.10 -2.20 5.23
N PHE A 141 -9.83 -2.44 5.60
CA PHE A 141 -8.71 -1.62 5.15
C PHE A 141 -8.43 -1.77 3.66
N VAL A 142 -8.54 -3.00 3.12
CA VAL A 142 -8.39 -3.25 1.68
C VAL A 142 -9.50 -2.57 0.87
N GLN A 143 -10.74 -2.62 1.35
CA GLN A 143 -11.87 -1.94 0.72
C GLN A 143 -11.73 -0.41 0.76
N GLU A 144 -11.27 0.14 1.89
CA GLU A 144 -11.01 1.57 2.03
C GLU A 144 -9.88 2.00 1.09
N ALA A 145 -8.76 1.27 1.04
CA ALA A 145 -7.64 1.56 0.15
C ALA A 145 -8.05 1.53 -1.33
N ALA A 146 -8.83 0.52 -1.74
CA ALA A 146 -9.35 0.42 -3.11
C ALA A 146 -10.34 1.56 -3.43
N THR A 147 -11.19 1.94 -2.48
CA THR A 147 -12.11 3.07 -2.65
C THR A 147 -11.35 4.39 -2.75
N HIS A 148 -10.33 4.57 -1.93
CA HIS A 148 -9.48 5.76 -1.93
C HIS A 148 -8.72 5.88 -3.25
N SER A 149 -8.14 4.80 -3.76
CA SER A 149 -7.45 4.77 -5.04
C SER A 149 -8.37 5.16 -6.21
N LYS A 150 -9.59 4.60 -6.26
CA LYS A 150 -10.62 4.98 -7.24
C LYS A 150 -11.05 6.44 -7.11
N SER A 151 -11.09 6.99 -5.89
CA SER A 151 -11.48 8.39 -5.69
C SER A 151 -10.43 9.38 -6.20
N LEU A 152 -9.14 9.00 -6.10
CA LEU A 152 -8.03 9.77 -6.64
C LEU A 152 -8.02 9.78 -8.17
N SER A 153 -8.56 8.75 -8.83
CA SER A 153 -8.57 8.65 -10.30
C SER A 153 -9.75 9.36 -10.99
N GLN A 154 -10.69 9.98 -10.26
CA GLN A 154 -11.88 10.62 -10.85
C GLN A 154 -11.73 12.13 -11.08
N ASP A 155 -11.97 12.55 -12.32
CA ASP A 155 -11.56 13.81 -12.95
C ASP A 155 -12.15 15.10 -12.32
N MET A 156 -13.43 15.13 -11.97
CA MET A 156 -14.09 16.35 -11.46
C MET A 156 -13.61 16.82 -10.07
N LYS A 157 -12.91 15.98 -9.31
CA LYS A 157 -12.42 16.32 -7.96
C LYS A 157 -10.95 16.74 -7.94
N THR A 158 -10.25 16.68 -9.06
CA THR A 158 -8.79 16.84 -9.13
C THR A 158 -8.34 18.29 -8.95
N ALA A 159 -8.99 19.26 -9.59
CA ALA A 159 -8.68 20.68 -9.42
C ALA A 159 -8.92 21.15 -7.98
N MET A 160 -10.04 20.72 -7.40
CA MET A 160 -10.36 20.98 -5.99
C MET A 160 -9.37 20.28 -5.06
N SER A 161 -9.03 19.00 -5.31
CA SER A 161 -8.04 18.26 -4.53
C SER A 161 -6.67 18.93 -4.58
N ARG A 162 -6.19 19.35 -5.76
CA ARG A 162 -4.95 20.11 -5.92
C ARG A 162 -4.98 21.42 -5.16
N PHE A 163 -6.09 22.15 -5.22
CA PHE A 163 -6.28 23.40 -4.47
C PHE A 163 -6.23 23.14 -2.96
N VAL A 164 -6.98 22.15 -2.47
CA VAL A 164 -7.00 21.77 -1.05
C VAL A 164 -5.63 21.32 -0.57
N THR A 165 -4.91 20.48 -1.33
CA THR A 165 -3.57 20.01 -0.97
C THR A 165 -2.56 21.16 -0.98
N LYS A 166 -2.61 22.05 -1.97
CA LYS A 166 -1.71 23.22 -2.05
C LYS A 166 -1.93 24.22 -0.91
N HIS A 167 -3.18 24.39 -0.48
CA HIS A 167 -3.55 25.33 0.57
C HIS A 167 -3.85 24.63 1.91
N MET A 168 -3.39 23.38 2.08
CA MET A 168 -3.68 22.62 3.29
C MET A 168 -2.95 23.23 4.49
N PRO A 169 -3.66 23.65 5.55
CA PRO A 169 -2.99 24.15 6.74
C PRO A 169 -2.11 23.09 7.39
N SER A 170 -0.97 23.48 7.95
CA SER A 170 0.01 22.53 8.53
C SER A 170 -0.55 21.66 9.65
N TRP A 171 -1.56 22.13 10.39
CA TRP A 171 -2.25 21.29 11.39
C TRP A 171 -3.03 20.14 10.74
N LEU A 172 -3.68 20.38 9.61
CA LEU A 172 -4.42 19.36 8.88
C LEU A 172 -3.44 18.38 8.21
N TRP A 173 -2.34 18.90 7.65
CA TRP A 173 -1.26 18.07 7.13
C TRP A 173 -0.69 17.13 8.19
N ARG A 174 -0.51 17.60 9.44
CA ARG A 174 -0.11 16.74 10.57
C ARG A 174 -1.12 15.65 10.88
N VAL A 175 -2.43 15.92 10.76
CA VAL A 175 -3.48 14.92 10.97
C VAL A 175 -3.50 13.87 9.86
N VAL A 176 -3.29 14.28 8.60
CA VAL A 176 -3.19 13.34 7.47
C VAL A 176 -1.95 12.46 7.65
N ASN A 177 -0.79 13.07 7.92
CA ASN A 177 0.46 12.34 8.12
C ASN A 177 0.39 11.40 9.33
N SER A 178 -0.25 11.80 10.43
CA SER A 178 -0.34 10.94 11.61
C SER A 178 -1.07 9.63 11.31
N LYS A 179 -2.11 9.67 10.47
CA LYS A 179 -2.77 8.45 9.98
C LYS A 179 -1.82 7.61 9.12
N MET A 180 -1.12 8.23 8.17
CA MET A 180 -0.19 7.52 7.28
C MET A 180 0.97 6.85 8.03
N VAL A 181 1.48 7.45 9.12
CA VAL A 181 2.58 6.87 9.91
C VAL A 181 2.11 5.94 11.03
N SER A 182 0.80 5.78 11.22
CA SER A 182 0.26 4.89 12.26
C SER A 182 0.42 3.40 11.92
N TYR A 183 0.73 3.08 10.66
CA TYR A 183 0.95 1.73 10.13
C TYR A 183 2.25 1.10 10.66
N ARG A 184 2.16 0.42 11.81
CA ARG A 184 3.29 -0.26 12.46
C ARG A 184 2.87 -1.65 12.94
N PRO A 185 2.71 -2.61 12.01
CA PRO A 185 2.31 -3.97 12.37
C PRO A 185 3.40 -4.66 13.20
N GLN A 186 3.01 -5.41 14.22
CA GLN A 186 3.90 -6.11 15.14
C GLN A 186 3.57 -7.60 15.17
N ALA A 187 4.63 -8.43 15.10
CA ALA A 187 4.50 -9.86 15.33
C ALA A 187 4.38 -10.15 16.83
N SER A 188 3.33 -10.88 17.24
CA SER A 188 2.97 -11.16 18.63
C SER A 188 3.92 -12.13 19.32
N PHE A 189 4.65 -12.94 18.56
CA PHE A 189 5.65 -13.88 19.06
C PHE A 189 7.05 -13.30 19.18
N LEU A 190 7.28 -12.09 18.67
CA LEU A 190 8.54 -11.38 18.87
C LEU A 190 8.46 -10.50 20.14
N PRO A 191 9.61 -10.10 20.70
CA PRO A 191 9.64 -9.06 21.72
C PRO A 191 8.95 -7.78 21.25
N PHE A 192 8.24 -7.12 22.17
CA PHE A 192 7.56 -5.87 21.86
C PHE A 192 8.59 -4.79 21.50
N VAL A 193 8.42 -4.19 20.33
CA VAL A 193 9.22 -3.02 19.92
C VAL A 193 8.61 -1.79 20.58
N LYS A 194 9.38 -1.17 21.48
CA LYS A 194 8.95 0.05 22.18
C LYS A 194 8.65 1.15 21.15
N ASP A 195 7.47 1.74 21.26
CA ASP A 195 7.13 2.90 20.45
C ASP A 195 7.93 4.13 20.90
N ASN A 196 8.72 4.69 19.97
CA ASN A 196 9.49 5.92 20.16
C ASN A 196 8.95 7.08 19.27
N GLY A 197 7.82 6.86 18.58
CA GLY A 197 7.18 7.85 17.72
C GLY A 197 6.29 8.82 18.48
N THR A 198 5.94 9.93 17.83
CA THR A 198 5.03 10.96 18.38
C THR A 198 3.55 10.64 18.16
N VAL A 199 3.26 9.64 17.32
CA VAL A 199 1.90 9.17 17.01
C VAL A 199 1.81 7.75 17.57
N ALA A 200 0.65 7.33 18.08
CA ALA A 200 0.44 5.96 18.54
C ALA A 200 0.19 5.00 17.35
N PRO A 201 0.53 3.70 17.45
CA PRO A 201 0.28 2.76 16.37
C PRO A 201 -1.21 2.51 16.22
N ALA A 202 -1.66 2.21 15.01
CA ALA A 202 -3.03 1.73 14.81
C ALA A 202 -3.24 0.43 15.60
N ASN A 203 -4.44 0.24 16.15
CA ASN A 203 -4.79 -0.97 16.86
C ASN A 203 -4.71 -2.19 15.93
N GLN A 204 -3.97 -3.21 16.33
CA GLN A 204 -3.85 -4.47 15.60
C GLN A 204 -4.51 -5.59 16.41
N ARG A 205 -5.72 -6.00 16.02
CA ARG A 205 -6.53 -7.01 16.71
C ARG A 205 -5.77 -8.34 16.85
N SER A 206 -5.23 -8.85 15.75
CA SER A 206 -4.43 -10.07 15.71
C SER A 206 -3.29 -10.07 16.72
N TYR A 207 -2.58 -8.95 16.87
CA TYR A 207 -1.49 -8.84 17.85
C TYR A 207 -2.01 -9.09 19.28
N HIS A 208 -3.06 -8.36 19.69
CA HIS A 208 -3.56 -8.45 21.06
C HIS A 208 -4.20 -9.81 21.39
N GLU A 209 -4.95 -10.40 20.46
CA GLU A 209 -5.61 -11.69 20.70
C GLU A 209 -4.60 -12.84 20.74
N THR A 210 -3.69 -12.88 19.77
CA THR A 210 -2.69 -13.95 19.69
C THR A 210 -1.66 -13.86 20.81
N ARG A 211 -1.30 -12.64 21.26
CA ARG A 211 -0.42 -12.44 22.41
C ARG A 211 -1.00 -13.02 23.69
N LYS A 212 -2.29 -12.83 23.95
CA LYS A 212 -2.97 -13.42 25.12
C LYS A 212 -2.90 -14.95 25.11
N ILE A 213 -3.06 -15.57 23.93
CA ILE A 213 -2.95 -17.03 23.78
C ILE A 213 -1.52 -17.50 24.06
N LEU A 214 -0.51 -16.80 23.54
CA LEU A 214 0.90 -17.13 23.77
C LEU A 214 1.30 -16.99 25.25
N GLU A 215 0.82 -15.94 25.93
CA GLU A 215 1.05 -15.74 27.36
C GLU A 215 0.33 -16.80 28.22
N ALA A 216 -0.87 -17.23 27.83
CA ALA A 216 -1.53 -18.34 28.49
C ALA A 216 -0.74 -19.65 28.34
N ARG A 217 -0.25 -19.94 27.11
CA ARG A 217 0.58 -21.13 26.84
C ARG A 217 1.89 -21.13 27.62
N SER A 218 2.56 -19.98 27.75
CA SER A 218 3.81 -19.88 28.50
C SER A 218 3.59 -20.12 30.00
N ARG A 219 2.51 -19.56 30.58
CA ARG A 219 2.14 -19.79 31.99
C ARG A 219 1.85 -21.26 32.27
N THR A 220 1.10 -21.94 31.41
CA THR A 220 0.81 -23.38 31.57
C THR A 220 2.09 -24.23 31.46
N ALA A 221 2.99 -23.88 30.54
CA ALA A 221 4.27 -24.57 30.39
C ALA A 221 5.16 -24.44 31.65
N THR A 222 5.16 -23.26 32.29
CA THR A 222 5.91 -23.06 33.56
C THR A 222 5.27 -23.74 34.77
N ALA A 223 3.96 -23.99 34.74
CA ALA A 223 3.21 -24.56 35.85
C ALA A 223 3.25 -26.10 35.90
N THR A 224 3.78 -26.76 34.88
CA THR A 224 3.96 -28.22 34.86
C THR A 224 5.39 -28.53 35.30
N PRO A 225 5.65 -28.91 36.55
CA PRO A 225 6.99 -29.32 36.98
C PRO A 225 7.34 -30.63 36.27
N VAL A 226 8.56 -30.71 35.74
CA VAL A 226 9.14 -31.94 35.20
C VAL A 226 9.35 -32.96 36.32
#